data_AF-A0ABD4ENA1-F1
#
_entry.id   AF-A0ABD4ENA1-F1
#
_cell.length_a   1.000
_cell.length_b   1.000
_cell.length_c   1.000
_cell.angle_alpha   90.00
_cell.angle_beta   90.00
_cell.angle_gamma   90.00
#
_symmetry.space_group_name_H-M   'P 1'
#
loop_
_entity.id
_entity.type
_entity.pdbx_description
1 polymer ?
#
loop_
_entity_poly.entity_id
_entity_poly.type
_entity_poly.pdbx_seq_one_letter_code
_entity_poly.pdbx_strand_id
1 'polypeptide(L)'
;MFSKSDVEKLEKEYMQAKEALPDIEYLGGYPKYPEVISKFMNALCAPPWFKIDYDPREVEKIISNIDNASPDNLCNVLTNANRIERFGDGQWAVLLKEDFFPLVISRAYVLTKT
;
A
#
# COMPACT_ATOMS: atom_id res chain seq x y z
N MET A 1 -14.06 -3.70 -8.62
CA MET A 1 -14.42 -2.76 -7.54
C MET A 1 -14.22 -3.49 -6.23
N PHE A 2 -13.52 -2.90 -5.26
CA PHE A 2 -13.30 -3.52 -3.96
C PHE A 2 -14.53 -3.32 -3.05
N SER A 3 -14.71 -4.23 -2.11
CA SER A 3 -15.78 -4.24 -1.12
C SER A 3 -15.30 -3.68 0.23
N LYS A 4 -16.23 -3.42 1.17
CA LYS A 4 -15.88 -3.04 2.54
C LYS A 4 -14.98 -4.09 3.22
N SER A 5 -15.26 -5.38 3.01
CA SER A 5 -14.44 -6.46 3.57
C SER A 5 -13.02 -6.49 3.01
N ASP A 6 -12.83 -6.07 1.75
CA ASP A 6 -11.48 -5.94 1.20
C ASP A 6 -10.72 -4.83 1.94
N VAL A 7 -11.36 -3.69 2.20
CA VAL A 7 -10.74 -2.56 2.94
C VAL A 7 -10.42 -2.95 4.38
N GLU A 8 -11.33 -3.65 5.08
CA GLU A 8 -11.10 -4.16 6.44
C GLU A 8 -9.91 -5.13 6.49
N LYS A 9 -9.78 -5.98 5.46
CA LYS A 9 -8.64 -6.89 5.32
C LYS A 9 -7.34 -6.11 5.08
N LEU A 10 -7.36 -5.13 4.18
CA LEU A 10 -6.21 -4.25 3.89
C LEU A 10 -5.73 -3.53 5.16
N GLU A 11 -6.65 -2.97 5.94
CA GLU A 11 -6.34 -2.29 7.20
C GLU A 11 -5.73 -3.24 8.23
N LYS A 12 -6.32 -4.44 8.38
CA LYS A 12 -5.78 -5.46 9.29
C LYS A 12 -4.35 -5.86 8.91
N GLU A 13 -4.11 -6.16 7.63
CA GLU A 13 -2.78 -6.57 7.15
C GLU A 13 -1.76 -5.41 7.25
N TYR A 14 -2.19 -4.17 6.99
CA TYR A 14 -1.38 -2.97 7.24
C TYR A 14 -0.97 -2.84 8.71
N MET A 15 -1.91 -2.96 9.64
CA MET A 15 -1.61 -2.81 11.07
C MET A 15 -0.60 -3.87 11.54
N GLN A 16 -0.77 -5.12 11.09
CA GLN A 16 0.19 -6.19 11.38
C GLN A 16 1.58 -5.92 10.78
N ALA A 17 1.63 -5.40 9.55
CA ALA A 17 2.89 -5.01 8.91
C ALA A 17 3.56 -3.83 9.63
N LYS A 18 2.78 -2.85 10.10
CA LYS A 18 3.25 -1.69 10.85
C LYS A 18 3.84 -2.08 12.20
N GLU A 19 3.19 -2.99 12.92
CA GLU A 19 3.68 -3.53 14.20
C GLU A 19 5.03 -4.24 14.05
N ALA A 20 5.28 -4.88 12.92
CA ALA A 20 6.53 -5.57 12.62
C ALA A 20 7.62 -4.66 12.01
N LEU A 21 7.39 -3.35 11.88
CA LEU A 21 8.38 -2.41 11.35
C LEU A 21 9.70 -2.42 12.14
N PRO A 22 9.72 -2.50 13.49
CA PRO A 22 10.97 -2.59 14.27
C PRO A 22 11.77 -3.88 14.00
N ASP A 23 11.14 -4.91 13.44
CA ASP A 23 11.75 -6.21 13.19
C ASP A 23 12.44 -6.28 11.80
N ILE A 24 12.45 -5.18 11.05
CA ILE A 24 13.18 -5.09 9.78
C ILE A 24 14.69 -5.13 10.07
N GLU A 25 15.35 -6.18 9.59
CA GLU A 25 16.81 -6.29 9.62
C GLU A 25 17.41 -5.63 8.39
N TYR A 26 18.63 -5.08 8.50
CA TYR A 26 19.38 -4.56 7.36
C TYR A 26 20.65 -5.38 7.18
N LEU A 27 20.75 -6.10 6.06
CA LEU A 27 21.92 -6.90 5.71
C LEU A 27 22.61 -6.30 4.50
N GLY A 28 23.83 -5.79 4.67
CA GLY A 28 24.58 -5.17 3.57
C GLY A 28 23.90 -3.94 2.97
N GLY A 29 23.08 -3.23 3.73
CA GLY A 29 22.30 -2.06 3.27
C GLY A 29 20.92 -2.40 2.73
N TYR A 30 20.61 -3.68 2.49
CA TYR A 30 19.32 -4.12 1.97
C TYR A 30 18.37 -4.51 3.11
N PRO A 31 17.09 -4.08 3.07
CA PRO A 31 16.11 -4.48 4.06
C PRO A 31 15.76 -5.96 3.88
N LYS A 32 15.72 -6.68 5.00
CA LYS A 32 15.16 -8.02 5.10
C LYS A 32 13.85 -7.90 5.87
N TYR A 33 12.76 -7.93 5.12
CA TYR A 33 11.43 -7.75 5.67
C TYR A 33 10.95 -9.01 6.40
N PRO A 34 10.36 -8.85 7.60
CA PRO A 34 9.59 -9.90 8.26
C PRO A 34 8.53 -10.52 7.34
N GLU A 35 8.18 -11.78 7.60
CA GLU A 35 7.21 -12.53 6.79
C GLU A 35 5.85 -11.80 6.72
N VAL A 36 5.42 -11.18 7.82
CA VAL A 36 4.15 -10.44 7.88
C VAL A 36 4.14 -9.22 6.96
N ILE A 37 5.25 -8.48 6.90
CA ILE A 37 5.40 -7.37 5.95
C ILE A 37 5.38 -7.93 4.53
N SER A 38 6.16 -8.99 4.26
CA SER A 38 6.21 -9.64 2.93
C SER A 38 4.82 -10.14 2.47
N LYS A 39 4.01 -10.68 3.39
CA LYS A 39 2.62 -11.08 3.12
C LYS A 39 1.75 -9.88 2.74
N PHE A 40 1.86 -8.77 3.46
CA PHE A 40 1.14 -7.56 3.13
C PHE A 40 1.58 -6.98 1.78
N MET A 41 2.88 -7.00 1.47
CA MET A 41 3.37 -6.61 0.14
C MET A 41 2.69 -7.42 -0.95
N ASN A 42 2.67 -8.74 -0.80
CA ASN A 42 2.07 -9.64 -1.78
C ASN A 42 0.55 -9.45 -1.91
N ALA A 43 -0.15 -9.10 -0.83
CA ALA A 43 -1.58 -8.83 -0.87
C ALA A 43 -1.94 -7.66 -1.80
N LEU A 44 -1.08 -6.64 -1.89
CA LEU A 44 -1.26 -5.52 -2.83
C LEU A 44 -1.08 -5.92 -4.30
N CYS A 45 -0.43 -7.06 -4.56
CA CYS A 45 -0.27 -7.62 -5.91
C CYS A 45 -1.42 -8.56 -6.32
N ALA A 46 -2.47 -8.68 -5.50
CA ALA A 46 -3.64 -9.50 -5.77
C ALA A 46 -4.91 -8.64 -5.99
N PRO A 47 -5.94 -9.17 -6.67
CA PRO A 47 -7.25 -8.53 -6.68
C PRO A 47 -7.77 -8.30 -5.25
N PRO A 48 -8.46 -7.18 -4.97
CA PRO A 48 -8.90 -6.15 -5.93
C PRO A 48 -7.89 -5.01 -6.14
N TRP A 49 -6.73 -5.04 -5.48
CA TRP A 49 -5.79 -3.92 -5.44
C TRP A 49 -4.91 -3.81 -6.68
N PHE A 50 -4.58 -4.96 -7.27
CA PHE A 50 -3.70 -5.03 -8.41
C PHE A 50 -4.29 -4.41 -9.68
N LYS A 51 -3.51 -3.53 -10.31
CA LYS A 51 -3.81 -2.90 -11.60
C LYS A 51 -2.69 -3.18 -12.60
N ILE A 52 -3.01 -3.82 -13.73
CA ILE A 52 -2.02 -4.22 -14.74
C ILE A 52 -1.38 -2.99 -15.41
N ASP A 53 -2.20 -2.02 -15.76
CA ASP A 53 -1.88 -0.78 -16.46
C ASP A 53 -1.68 0.40 -15.49
N TYR A 54 -1.15 0.12 -14.29
CA TYR A 54 -0.82 1.16 -13.33
C TYR A 54 0.22 2.14 -13.94
N ASP A 55 0.07 3.44 -13.64
CA ASP A 55 1.00 4.48 -14.08
C ASP A 55 1.67 5.11 -12.85
N PRO A 56 2.96 4.86 -12.60
CA PRO A 56 3.68 5.42 -11.45
C PRO A 56 3.77 6.96 -11.52
N ARG A 57 3.64 7.57 -12.70
CA ARG A 57 3.74 9.04 -12.87
C ARG A 57 2.54 9.78 -12.31
N GLU A 58 1.39 9.11 -12.20
CA GLU A 58 0.16 9.71 -11.67
C GLU A 58 0.06 9.58 -10.15
N VAL A 59 0.89 8.76 -9.50
CA VAL A 59 0.74 8.41 -8.07
C VAL A 59 0.87 9.63 -7.17
N GLU A 60 1.87 10.48 -7.39
CA GLU A 60 2.07 11.71 -6.61
C GLU A 60 0.85 12.63 -6.70
N LYS A 61 0.35 12.83 -7.92
CA LYS A 61 -0.86 13.63 -8.19
C LYS A 61 -2.10 13.03 -7.53
N ILE A 62 -2.27 11.70 -7.58
CA ILE A 62 -3.39 11.02 -6.93
C ILE A 62 -3.31 11.20 -5.40
N ILE A 63 -2.15 11.00 -4.79
CA ILE A 63 -1.95 11.15 -3.35
C ILE A 63 -2.20 12.61 -2.91
N SER A 64 -1.73 13.59 -3.69
CA SER A 64 -1.96 15.01 -3.39
C SER A 64 -3.44 15.42 -3.43
N ASN A 65 -4.29 14.63 -4.08
CA ASN A 65 -5.74 14.86 -4.22
C ASN A 65 -6.55 13.62 -3.81
N ILE A 66 -6.10 12.94 -2.75
CA ILE A 66 -6.63 11.64 -2.33
C ILE A 66 -8.14 11.68 -2.02
N ASP A 67 -8.64 12.80 -1.50
CA ASP A 67 -10.06 12.97 -1.15
C ASP A 67 -11.00 12.84 -2.36
N ASN A 68 -10.48 13.08 -3.57
CA ASN A 68 -11.22 12.95 -4.83
C ASN A 68 -10.84 11.68 -5.61
N ALA A 69 -9.95 10.84 -5.08
CA ALA A 69 -9.46 9.66 -5.80
C ALA A 69 -10.60 8.65 -6.06
N SER A 70 -10.65 8.11 -7.27
CA SER A 70 -11.57 7.02 -7.65
C SER A 70 -11.08 5.66 -7.14
N PRO A 71 -11.90 4.60 -7.19
CA PRO A 71 -11.43 3.24 -6.90
C PRO A 71 -10.22 2.82 -7.76
N ASP A 72 -10.25 3.18 -9.04
CA ASP A 72 -9.16 2.89 -9.98
C ASP A 72 -7.86 3.64 -9.63
N ASN A 73 -7.97 4.89 -9.14
CA ASN A 73 -6.84 5.64 -8.62
C ASN A 73 -6.20 4.93 -7.41
N LEU A 74 -6.99 4.37 -6.50
CA LEU A 74 -6.46 3.64 -5.34
C LEU A 74 -5.76 2.34 -5.76
N CYS A 75 -6.30 1.61 -6.74
CA CYS A 75 -5.62 0.43 -7.30
C CYS A 75 -4.28 0.81 -7.94
N ASN A 76 -4.21 1.96 -8.64
CA ASN A 76 -2.96 2.48 -9.18
C ASN A 76 -1.91 2.75 -8.08
N VAL A 77 -2.33 3.46 -7.03
CA VAL A 77 -1.48 3.80 -5.86
C VAL A 77 -0.97 2.56 -5.13
N LEU A 78 -1.85 1.59 -4.84
CA LEU A 78 -1.48 0.38 -4.11
C LEU A 78 -0.60 -0.55 -4.97
N THR A 79 -0.82 -0.61 -6.28
CA THR A 79 0.07 -1.33 -7.19
C THR A 79 1.45 -0.68 -7.24
N ASN A 80 1.52 0.65 -7.22
CA ASN A 80 2.80 1.36 -7.14
C ASN A 80 3.51 1.08 -5.80
N ALA A 81 2.80 1.13 -4.68
CA ALA A 81 3.34 0.80 -3.36
C ALA A 81 3.92 -0.62 -3.33
N ASN A 82 3.23 -1.61 -3.93
CA ASN A 82 3.79 -2.95 -4.09
C ASN A 82 5.17 -2.98 -4.76
N ARG A 83 5.38 -2.10 -5.72
CA ARG A 83 6.58 -2.04 -6.56
C ARG A 83 7.60 -1.02 -6.09
N ILE A 84 7.41 -0.41 -4.93
CA ILE A 84 8.20 0.76 -4.52
C ILE A 84 9.69 0.45 -4.36
N GLU A 85 10.07 -0.78 -3.99
CA GLU A 85 11.48 -1.21 -3.92
C GLU A 85 12.20 -1.14 -5.26
N ARG A 86 11.49 -1.14 -6.39
CA ARG A 86 12.11 -0.94 -7.72
C ARG A 86 12.70 0.46 -7.88
N PHE A 87 12.30 1.40 -7.03
CA PHE A 87 12.70 2.80 -7.08
C PHE A 87 13.63 3.18 -5.92
N GLY A 88 13.86 2.28 -4.96
CA GLY A 88 14.83 2.45 -3.88
C GLY A 88 14.70 1.38 -2.81
N ASP A 89 15.83 0.93 -2.26
CA ASP A 89 15.84 -0.04 -1.16
C ASP A 89 15.27 0.59 0.11
N GLY A 90 14.42 -0.16 0.81
CA GLY A 90 13.86 0.29 2.11
C GLY A 90 12.64 1.18 2.00
N GLN A 91 12.14 1.42 0.78
CA GLN A 91 10.99 2.30 0.55
C GLN A 91 9.71 1.77 1.21
N TRP A 92 9.54 0.45 1.35
CA TRP A 92 8.42 -0.08 2.13
C TRP A 92 8.46 0.31 3.60
N ALA A 93 9.65 0.35 4.22
CA ALA A 93 9.78 0.80 5.60
C ALA A 93 9.33 2.27 5.74
N VAL A 94 9.62 3.10 4.74
CA VAL A 94 9.15 4.50 4.67
C VAL A 94 7.62 4.55 4.59
N LEU A 95 7.01 3.82 3.65
CA LEU A 95 5.54 3.80 3.49
C LEU A 95 4.80 3.30 4.73
N LEU A 96 5.36 2.32 5.45
CA LEU A 96 4.77 1.79 6.69
C LEU A 96 4.90 2.75 7.87
N LYS A 97 5.95 3.57 7.90
CA LYS A 97 6.21 4.56 8.96
C LYS A 97 5.33 5.80 8.82
N GLU A 98 5.09 6.21 7.58
CA GLU A 98 4.34 7.43 7.24
C GLU A 98 2.82 7.20 7.16
N ASP A 99 2.10 8.27 6.82
CA ASP A 99 0.63 8.27 6.73
C ASP A 99 0.08 7.77 5.39
N PHE A 100 0.93 7.23 4.51
CA PHE A 100 0.54 6.73 3.19
C PHE A 100 -0.64 5.74 3.26
N PHE A 101 -0.49 4.63 4.00
CA PHE A 101 -1.54 3.62 4.11
C PHE A 101 -2.80 4.14 4.84
N PRO A 102 -2.70 4.84 5.98
CA PRO A 102 -3.85 5.46 6.62
C PRO A 102 -4.69 6.35 5.68
N LEU A 103 -4.04 7.18 4.86
CA LEU A 103 -4.71 8.05 3.89
C LEU A 103 -5.47 7.23 2.84
N VAL A 104 -4.80 6.23 2.24
CA VAL A 104 -5.40 5.37 1.21
C VAL A 104 -6.56 4.54 1.77
N ILE A 105 -6.41 3.96 2.96
CA ILE A 105 -7.44 3.16 3.64
C ILE A 105 -8.67 4.02 3.97
N SER A 106 -8.45 5.22 4.52
CA SER A 106 -9.54 6.15 4.83
C SER A 106 -10.37 6.48 3.58
N ARG A 107 -9.70 6.78 2.46
CA ARG A 107 -10.39 7.02 1.20
C ARG A 107 -11.12 5.79 0.67
N ALA A 108 -10.51 4.60 0.77
CA ALA A 108 -11.15 3.35 0.37
C ALA A 108 -12.45 3.10 1.14
N TYR A 109 -12.48 3.36 2.45
CA TYR A 109 -13.71 3.26 3.24
C TYR A 109 -14.81 4.19 2.75
N VAL A 110 -14.50 5.44 2.41
CA VAL A 110 -15.48 6.38 1.83
C VAL A 110 -16.09 5.81 0.55
N LEU A 111 -15.27 5.26 -0.34
CA LEU A 111 -15.69 4.70 -1.62
C LEU A 111 -16.58 3.45 -1.49
N THR A 112 -16.54 2.74 -0.37
CA THR A 112 -17.40 1.58 -0.11
C THR A 112 -18.78 1.93 0.48
N LYS A 113 -19.01 3.20 0.82
CA LYS A 113 -20.29 3.71 1.37
C LYS A 113 -21.21 4.30 0.30
N THR A 114 -20.62 4.68 -0.84
CA THR A 114 -21.30 5.14 -2.06
C THR A 114 -21.81 3.98 -2.89
#